data_AF-A0A3D0G016-F1
#
_entry.id   AF-A0A3D0G016-F1
#
_cell.length_a   1.000
_cell.length_b   1.000
_cell.length_c   1.000
_cell.angle_alpha   90.00
_cell.angle_beta   90.00
_cell.angle_gamma   90.00
#
_symmetry.space_group_name_H-M   'P 1'
#
loop_
_entity.id
_entity.type
_entity.pdbx_description
1 polymer ?
#
loop_
_entity_poly.entity_id
_entity_poly.type
_entity_poly.pdbx_seq_one_letter_code
_entity_poly.pdbx_strand_id
1 'polypeptide(L)'
;MSKKIKAVKPKKELTEMQKRNLELRKELNSYVDPHAIRPFSPGKPLTYLMLFLLPPYGLYRLWKMELGFTRSEKVVQTMISVLFVYFLIETFLLVN
;
A
#
# COMPACT_ATOMS: atom_id res chain seq x y z
N MET A 1 -5.22 -53.02 4.85
CA MET A 1 -4.79 -51.60 4.70
C MET A 1 -5.45 -51.01 3.46
N SER A 2 -6.38 -50.06 3.60
CA SER A 2 -7.10 -49.46 2.47
C SER A 2 -6.33 -48.25 1.92
N LYS A 3 -5.89 -48.32 0.65
CA LYS A 3 -5.21 -47.22 -0.04
C LYS A 3 -6.23 -46.13 -0.37
N LYS A 4 -6.16 -44.99 0.33
CA LYS A 4 -6.92 -43.78 -0.04
C LYS A 4 -6.36 -43.21 -1.34
N ILE A 5 -7.07 -43.44 -2.46
CA ILE A 5 -6.79 -42.78 -3.73
C ILE A 5 -7.13 -41.30 -3.55
N LYS A 6 -6.12 -40.42 -3.56
CA LYS A 6 -6.34 -38.97 -3.58
C LYS A 6 -6.98 -38.62 -4.93
N ALA A 7 -8.25 -38.22 -4.91
CA ALA A 7 -8.95 -37.75 -6.10
C ALA A 7 -8.18 -36.58 -6.74
N VAL A 8 -7.63 -36.81 -7.92
CA VAL A 8 -7.08 -35.76 -8.78
C VAL A 8 -8.26 -34.92 -9.22
N LYS A 9 -8.35 -33.68 -8.73
CA LYS A 9 -9.39 -32.74 -9.17
C LYS A 9 -9.23 -32.54 -10.68
N PRO A 10 -10.23 -32.88 -11.52
CA PRO A 10 -10.13 -32.63 -12.95
C PRO A 10 -9.97 -31.13 -13.15
N LYS A 11 -8.97 -30.75 -13.96
CA LYS A 11 -8.76 -29.38 -14.39
C LYS A 11 -9.98 -29.03 -15.25
N LYS A 12 -11.02 -28.43 -14.64
CA LYS A 12 -12.25 -28.06 -15.33
C LYS A 12 -11.85 -27.21 -16.54
N GLU A 13 -12.03 -27.75 -17.74
CA GLU A 13 -11.85 -26.98 -18.95
C GLU A 13 -12.84 -25.83 -18.91
N LEU A 14 -12.30 -24.63 -18.82
CA LEU A 14 -13.08 -23.42 -18.71
C LEU A 14 -13.91 -23.27 -19.98
N THR A 15 -15.22 -23.08 -19.86
CA THR A 15 -16.09 -22.80 -21.01
C THR A 15 -15.57 -21.58 -21.76
N GLU A 16 -15.77 -21.48 -23.06
CA GLU A 16 -15.26 -20.36 -23.87
C GLU A 16 -15.64 -18.98 -23.29
N MET A 17 -16.87 -18.87 -22.77
CA MET A 17 -17.35 -17.67 -22.06
C MET A 17 -16.53 -17.35 -20.80
N GLN A 18 -16.10 -18.36 -20.06
CA GLN A 18 -15.28 -18.18 -18.86
C GLN A 18 -13.84 -17.80 -19.23
N LYS A 19 -13.30 -18.32 -20.35
CA LYS A 19 -11.98 -17.91 -20.87
C LYS A 19 -12.00 -16.44 -21.27
N ARG A 20 -13.02 -16.01 -22.02
CA ARG A 20 -13.22 -14.61 -22.40
C ARG A 20 -13.34 -13.69 -21.19
N ASN A 21 -14.11 -14.08 -20.17
CA ASN A 21 -14.19 -13.32 -18.92
C ASN A 21 -12.85 -13.24 -18.17
N LEU A 22 -12.04 -14.30 -18.22
CA LEU A 22 -10.71 -14.32 -17.62
C LEU A 22 -9.75 -13.36 -18.35
N GLU A 23 -9.82 -13.32 -19.68
CA GLU A 23 -9.02 -12.41 -20.52
C GLU A 23 -9.39 -10.95 -20.26
N LEU A 24 -10.68 -10.62 -20.26
CA LEU A 24 -11.15 -9.27 -19.92
C LEU A 24 -10.69 -8.82 -18.53
N ARG A 25 -10.72 -9.73 -17.54
CA ARG A 25 -10.18 -9.46 -16.20
C ARG A 25 -8.67 -9.23 -16.20
N LYS A 26 -7.92 -9.97 -17.02
CA LYS A 26 -6.47 -9.77 -17.15
C LYS A 26 -6.15 -8.45 -17.83
N GLU A 27 -6.90 -8.08 -18.86
CA GLU A 27 -6.76 -6.82 -19.57
C GLU A 27 -7.06 -5.63 -18.64
N LEU A 28 -8.18 -5.68 -17.92
CA LEU A 28 -8.53 -4.69 -16.89
C LEU A 28 -7.48 -4.60 -15.77
N ASN A 29 -6.96 -5.73 -15.29
CA ASN A 29 -5.90 -5.73 -14.26
C ASN A 29 -4.53 -5.30 -14.81
N SER A 30 -4.28 -5.45 -16.11
CA SER A 30 -3.06 -4.97 -16.76
C SER A 30 -3.07 -3.46 -16.96
N TYR A 31 -4.25 -2.82 -16.88
CA TYR A 31 -4.37 -1.36 -16.85
C TYR A 31 -3.82 -0.84 -15.52
N VAL A 32 -2.53 -0.51 -15.53
CA VAL A 32 -1.86 0.20 -14.43
C VAL A 32 -2.29 1.65 -14.53
N ASP A 33 -3.35 2.01 -13.81
CA ASP A 33 -3.77 3.42 -13.67
C ASP A 33 -2.57 4.25 -13.15
N PRO A 34 -2.06 5.22 -13.93
CA PRO A 34 -0.90 6.05 -13.56
C PRO A 34 -1.16 6.88 -12.29
N HIS A 35 -2.42 7.13 -11.95
CA HIS A 35 -2.84 7.88 -10.79
C HIS A 35 -3.29 7.00 -9.62
N ALA A 36 -3.24 5.68 -9.77
CA ALA A 36 -3.59 4.76 -8.69
C ALA A 36 -2.66 4.96 -7.49
N ILE A 37 -3.25 5.37 -6.37
CA ILE A 37 -2.57 5.51 -5.09
C ILE A 37 -2.20 4.10 -4.61
N ARG A 38 -0.90 3.82 -4.55
CA ARG A 38 -0.35 2.55 -4.04
C ARG A 38 0.28 2.79 -2.66
N PRO A 39 -0.49 2.71 -1.57
CA PRO A 39 -0.01 3.09 -0.24
C PRO A 39 1.10 2.18 0.30
N PHE A 40 1.16 0.91 -0.14
CA PHE A 40 2.13 -0.09 0.30
C PHE A 40 3.23 -0.37 -0.73
N SER A 41 3.59 0.61 -1.56
CA SER A 41 4.73 0.43 -2.47
C SER A 41 6.06 0.29 -1.69
N PRO A 42 7.08 -0.35 -2.29
CA PRO A 42 8.38 -0.51 -1.64
C PRO A 42 8.93 0.84 -1.16
N GLY A 43 9.30 0.92 0.12
CA GLY A 43 9.88 2.12 0.73
C GLY A 43 8.89 3.11 1.38
N LYS A 44 7.59 3.06 1.06
CA LYS A 44 6.55 3.86 1.74
C LYS A 44 6.36 3.47 3.21
N PRO A 45 6.26 2.17 3.58
CA PRO A 45 6.10 1.76 4.99
C PRO A 45 7.20 2.29 5.90
N LEU A 46 8.45 2.26 5.44
CA LEU A 46 9.59 2.78 6.19
C LEU A 46 9.50 4.31 6.38
N THR A 47 8.92 5.03 5.43
CA THR A 47 8.72 6.50 5.55
C THR A 47 7.64 6.82 6.57
N TYR A 48 6.53 6.07 6.58
CA TYR A 48 5.50 6.20 7.59
C TYR A 48 6.05 5.92 8.99
N LEU A 49 6.86 4.88 9.15
CA LEU A 49 7.51 4.55 10.41
C LEU A 49 8.40 5.70 10.91
N MET A 50 9.21 6.28 10.02
CA MET A 50 10.07 7.41 10.36
C MET A 50 9.32 8.71 10.62
N LEU A 51 8.16 8.94 9.99
CA LEU A 51 7.28 10.07 10.30
C LEU A 51 6.76 10.02 11.75
N PHE A 52 6.53 8.82 12.29
CA PHE A 52 6.09 8.62 13.67
C PHE A 52 7.23 8.70 14.69
N LEU A 53 8.36 8.05 14.41
CA LEU A 53 9.52 8.03 15.32
C LEU A 53 10.28 9.36 15.34
N LEU A 54 10.51 9.95 14.18
CA LEU A 54 11.36 11.12 13.97
C LEU A 54 10.73 12.02 12.89
N PRO A 55 9.71 12.82 13.24
CA PRO A 55 8.94 13.62 12.29
C PRO A 55 9.81 14.44 11.32
N PRO A 56 10.89 15.14 11.76
CA PRO A 56 11.76 15.89 10.85
C PRO A 56 12.49 15.01 9.81
N TYR A 57 12.97 13.83 10.22
CA TYR A 57 13.66 12.91 9.32
C TYR A 57 12.69 12.20 8.38
N GLY A 58 11.50 11.85 8.87
CA GLY A 58 10.41 11.30 8.05
C GLY A 58 9.99 12.26 6.94
N LEU A 59 9.86 13.56 7.23
CA LEU A 59 9.57 14.60 6.24
C LEU A 59 10.69 14.76 5.21
N TYR A 60 11.95 14.78 5.65
CA TYR A 60 13.10 14.81 4.74
C TYR A 60 13.05 13.64 3.74
N ARG A 61 12.76 12.43 4.24
CA ARG A 61 12.65 11.22 3.41
C ARG A 61 11.47 11.28 2.46
N LEU A 62 10.31 11.77 2.91
CA LEU A 62 9.10 11.94 2.11
C LEU A 62 9.28 12.88 0.92
N TRP A 63 9.99 14.00 1.12
CA TRP A 63 10.17 15.02 0.08
C TRP A 63 11.36 14.73 -0.84
N LYS A 64 12.47 14.22 -0.30
CA LYS A 64 13.73 14.08 -1.05
C LYS A 64 13.94 12.70 -1.68
N MET A 65 13.34 11.62 -1.16
CA MET A 65 13.45 10.31 -1.81
C MET A 65 12.31 10.08 -2.80
N GLU A 66 12.65 9.53 -3.97
CA GLU A 66 11.69 9.09 -4.99
C GLU A 66 11.08 7.72 -4.61
N LEU A 67 10.17 7.72 -3.63
CA LEU A 67 9.54 6.50 -3.09
C LEU A 67 8.17 6.18 -3.72
N GLY A 68 7.89 6.74 -4.90
CA GLY A 68 6.60 6.56 -5.58
C GLY A 68 5.41 7.22 -4.86
N PHE A 69 5.67 8.22 -3.99
CA PHE A 69 4.64 9.06 -3.42
C PHE A 69 4.12 10.05 -4.46
N THR A 70 2.81 10.06 -4.68
CA THR A 70 2.16 11.13 -5.45
C THR A 70 2.25 12.45 -4.69
N ARG A 71 2.13 13.57 -5.41
CA ARG A 71 2.18 14.91 -4.78
C ARG A 71 1.11 15.07 -3.71
N SER A 72 -0.10 14.55 -3.94
CA SER A 72 -1.18 14.57 -2.96
C SER A 72 -0.85 13.75 -1.72
N GLU A 73 -0.29 12.54 -1.86
CA GLU A 73 0.17 11.74 -0.72
C GLU A 73 1.21 12.50 0.12
N LYS A 74 2.19 13.16 -0.52
CA LYS A 74 3.22 13.95 0.20
C LYS A 74 2.60 15.07 1.02
N VAL A 75 1.63 15.80 0.46
CA VAL A 75 0.95 16.90 1.16
C VAL A 75 0.16 16.37 2.35
N VAL A 76 -0.65 15.32 2.15
CA VAL A 76 -1.45 14.71 3.21
C VAL A 76 -0.58 14.19 4.35
N GLN A 77 0.51 13.47 4.03
CA GLN A 77 1.44 12.96 5.03
C GLN A 77 2.16 14.09 5.79
N THR A 78 2.48 15.19 5.11
CA THR A 78 3.06 16.37 5.77
C THR A 78 2.08 17.00 6.76
N MET A 79 0.81 17.15 6.38
CA MET A 79 -0.22 17.67 7.30
C MET A 79 -0.42 16.78 8.52
N ILE A 80 -0.48 15.45 8.33
CA ILE A 80 -0.58 14.48 9.43
C ILE A 80 0.63 14.61 10.36
N SER A 81 1.84 14.75 9.81
CA SER A 81 3.06 14.91 10.59
C SER A 81 3.04 16.17 11.46
N VAL A 82 2.59 17.30 10.91
CA VAL A 82 2.48 18.57 11.66
C VAL A 82 1.46 18.45 12.80
N LEU A 83 0.30 17.86 12.54
CA LEU A 83 -0.73 17.62 13.58
C LEU A 83 -0.21 16.68 14.67
N PHE A 84 0.53 15.63 14.29
CA PHE A 84 1.14 14.70 15.22
C PHE A 84 2.17 15.39 16.14
N VAL A 85 3.04 16.22 15.58
CA VAL A 85 4.02 17.00 16.36
C VAL A 85 3.31 17.98 17.30
N TYR A 86 2.30 18.69 16.82
CA TYR A 86 1.48 19.59 17.64
C TYR A 86 0.88 18.84 18.83
N PHE A 87 0.24 17.70 18.59
CA PHE A 87 -0.38 16.88 19.63
C PHE A 87 0.65 16.33 20.64
N LEU A 88 1.84 15.93 20.18
CA LEU A 88 2.94 15.52 21.06
C LEU A 88 3.40 16.66 21.98
N ILE A 89 3.53 17.87 21.45
CA ILE A 89 3.92 19.06 22.23
C ILE A 89 2.83 19.39 23.25
N GLU A 90 1.55 19.42 22.82
CA GLU A 90 0.42 19.69 23.71
C GLU A 90 0.35 18.66 24.85
N THR A 91 0.48 17.37 24.53
CA THR A 91 0.51 16.30 25.54
C THR A 91 1.68 16.47 26.50
N PHE A 92 2.87 16.81 25.98
CA PHE A 92 4.05 17.04 26.81
C PHE A 92 3.91 18.25 27.75
N LEU A 93 3.24 19.32 27.29
CA LEU A 93 2.95 20.51 28.08
C LEU A 93 1.82 20.31 29.09
N LEU A 94 0.86 19.43 28.82
CA LEU A 94 -0.21 19.08 29.77
C LEU A 94 0.24 18.14 30.89
N VAL A 95 1.28 17.36 30.65
CA VAL A 95 1.80 16.35 31.59
C VAL A 95 2.87 16.92 32.53
N ASN A 96 3.53 18.03 32.16
CA ASN A 96 4.47 18.77 33.01
C ASN A 96 3.80 19.98 33.66
#